data_AF-A0A193QH52-F1
#
_entry.id   AF-A0A193QH52-F1
#
_cell.length_a   1.000
_cell.length_b   1.000
_cell.length_c   1.000
_cell.angle_alpha   90.00
_cell.angle_beta   90.00
_cell.angle_gamma   90.00
#
_symmetry.space_group_name_H-M   'P 1'
#
loop_
_entity.id
_entity.type
_entity.pdbx_description
1 polymer ?
#
loop_
_entity_poly.entity_id
_entity_poly.type
_entity_poly.pdbx_seq_one_letter_code
_entity_poly.pdbx_strand_id
1 'polypeptide(L)'
;MIRISATNLEAFRRWKANPDAELDEIVNYLLKKTPPTEAMAAGSAFHKVLETASLGELNIEQMDGFTFDFSKMESEIALPATRERKLTRQQMVNGERVTFVGIVDAMDATTIYDHKLTGSLDPENYTDSLQWRCYLDWFSARKFTYNLFSKYQPAANPGTYLIKQFMPISFYAYPNMHRDVMAVAEEFIEFIKEYVPELIKDDISSTSFELN
;
A
#
# COMPACT_ATOMS: atom_id res chain seq x y z
N MET A 1 -13.76 -18.09 2.99
CA MET A 1 -12.43 -17.55 2.61
C MET A 1 -12.44 -16.05 2.72
N ILE A 2 -11.50 -15.49 3.50
CA ILE A 2 -11.32 -14.05 3.68
C ILE A 2 -10.09 -13.60 2.88
N ARG A 3 -10.16 -12.45 2.21
CA ARG A 3 -9.01 -11.85 1.49
C ARG A 3 -8.58 -10.57 2.21
N ILE A 4 -7.33 -10.53 2.67
CA ILE A 4 -6.77 -9.43 3.46
C ILE A 4 -5.57 -8.83 2.71
N SER A 5 -5.58 -7.52 2.45
CA SER A 5 -4.40 -6.80 1.94
C SER A 5 -3.63 -6.10 3.05
N ALA A 6 -2.38 -5.72 2.77
CA ALA A 6 -1.58 -4.89 3.68
C ALA A 6 -2.26 -3.53 3.94
N THR A 7 -2.93 -2.99 2.92
CA THR A 7 -3.72 -1.75 3.04
C THR A 7 -4.98 -1.92 3.88
N ASN A 8 -5.62 -3.10 3.89
CA ASN A 8 -6.74 -3.36 4.80
C ASN A 8 -6.28 -3.35 6.26
N LEU A 9 -5.18 -4.04 6.58
CA LEU A 9 -4.65 -4.08 7.95
C LEU A 9 -4.16 -2.70 8.42
N GLU A 10 -3.52 -1.93 7.53
CA GLU A 10 -3.13 -0.55 7.88
C GLU A 10 -4.34 0.36 8.10
N ALA A 11 -5.38 0.26 7.26
CA ALA A 11 -6.61 1.04 7.44
C ALA A 11 -7.30 0.68 8.76
N PHE A 12 -7.39 -0.61 9.08
CA PHE A 12 -7.97 -1.09 10.34
C PHE A 12 -7.18 -0.59 11.56
N ARG A 13 -5.84 -0.65 11.52
CA ARG A 13 -4.98 -0.10 12.58
C ARG A 13 -5.20 1.40 12.78
N ARG A 14 -5.25 2.17 11.69
CA ARG A 14 -5.49 3.62 11.75
C ARG A 14 -6.86 3.95 12.32
N TRP A 15 -7.90 3.21 11.90
CA TRP A 15 -9.24 3.35 12.44
C TRP A 15 -9.26 3.10 13.95
N LYS A 16 -8.68 1.98 14.42
CA LYS A 16 -8.57 1.67 15.86
C LYS A 16 -7.82 2.70 16.68
N ALA A 17 -6.82 3.36 16.08
CA ALA A 17 -5.99 4.34 16.75
C ALA A 17 -6.62 5.75 16.79
N ASN A 18 -7.68 5.98 15.99
CA ASN A 18 -8.35 7.28 15.92
C ASN A 18 -9.59 7.28 16.84
N PRO A 19 -9.59 8.05 17.94
CA PRO A 19 -10.72 8.08 18.87
C PRO A 19 -11.99 8.69 18.28
N ASP A 20 -11.85 9.48 17.21
CA ASP A 20 -12.96 10.16 16.53
C ASP A 20 -13.47 9.37 15.31
N ALA A 21 -12.92 8.17 15.04
CA ALA A 21 -13.32 7.39 13.88
C ALA A 21 -14.61 6.59 14.14
N GLU A 22 -15.57 6.73 13.23
CA GLU A 22 -16.83 6.00 13.29
C GLU A 22 -16.72 4.61 12.64
N LEU A 23 -17.55 3.66 13.07
CA LEU A 23 -17.59 2.31 12.53
C LEU A 23 -17.92 2.29 11.02
N ASP A 24 -18.87 3.14 10.61
CA ASP A 24 -19.30 3.21 9.21
C ASP A 24 -18.16 3.64 8.27
N GLU A 25 -17.17 4.40 8.75
CA GLU A 25 -16.04 4.82 7.93
C GLU A 25 -15.21 3.64 7.46
N ILE A 26 -14.81 2.75 8.38
CA ILE A 26 -14.01 1.57 8.04
C ILE A 26 -14.85 0.55 7.26
N VAL A 27 -16.13 0.36 7.59
CA VAL A 27 -17.03 -0.54 6.84
C VAL A 27 -17.16 -0.07 5.39
N ASN A 28 -17.42 1.22 5.17
CA ASN A 28 -17.56 1.78 3.83
C ASN A 28 -16.24 1.73 3.04
N TYR A 29 -15.09 1.94 3.70
CA TYR A 29 -13.77 1.77 3.09
C TYR A 29 -13.56 0.32 2.63
N LEU A 30 -13.83 -0.66 3.49
CA LEU A 30 -13.65 -2.09 3.20
C LEU A 30 -14.57 -2.59 2.09
N LEU A 31 -15.81 -2.10 2.06
CA LEU A 31 -16.79 -2.38 0.99
C LEU A 31 -16.56 -1.53 -0.27
N LYS A 32 -15.53 -0.68 -0.31
CA LYS A 32 -15.20 0.20 -1.44
C LYS A 32 -16.34 1.14 -1.85
N LYS A 33 -17.12 1.61 -0.88
CA LYS A 33 -18.23 2.56 -1.09
C LYS A 33 -17.73 4.00 -1.16
N THR A 34 -16.55 4.29 -0.61
CA THR A 34 -15.94 5.61 -0.64
C THR A 34 -15.14 5.80 -1.93
N PRO A 35 -15.46 6.81 -2.76
CA PRO A 35 -14.66 7.11 -3.94
C PRO A 35 -13.27 7.62 -3.54
N PRO A 36 -12.23 7.39 -4.37
CA PRO A 36 -10.90 7.92 -4.10
C PRO A 36 -10.92 9.45 -4.11
N THR A 37 -10.17 10.06 -3.19
CA THR A 37 -9.95 11.52 -3.20
C THR A 37 -8.99 11.92 -4.33
N GLU A 38 -8.97 13.19 -4.72
CA GLU A 38 -7.99 13.71 -5.70
C GLU A 38 -6.55 13.39 -5.27
N ALA A 39 -6.24 13.50 -3.98
CA ALA A 39 -4.93 13.18 -3.46
C ALA A 39 -4.55 11.70 -3.65
N MET A 40 -5.51 10.78 -3.47
CA MET A 40 -5.32 9.34 -3.73
C MET A 40 -5.18 9.04 -5.23
N ALA A 41 -5.98 9.71 -6.07
CA ALA A 41 -5.89 9.59 -7.52
C ALA A 41 -4.52 10.08 -8.04
N ALA A 42 -4.07 11.25 -7.58
CA ALA A 42 -2.76 11.79 -7.89
C ALA A 42 -1.62 10.88 -7.40
N GLY A 43 -1.75 10.31 -6.20
CA GLY A 43 -0.79 9.31 -5.70
C GLY A 43 -0.70 8.09 -6.61
N SER A 44 -1.84 7.56 -7.04
CA SER A 44 -1.89 6.39 -7.94
C SER A 44 -1.29 6.69 -9.31
N ALA A 45 -1.58 7.87 -9.87
CA ALA A 45 -0.99 8.33 -11.13
C ALA A 45 0.54 8.50 -11.00
N PHE A 46 1.01 9.02 -9.87
CA PHE A 46 2.44 9.17 -9.61
C PHE A 46 3.17 7.82 -9.50
N HIS A 47 2.54 6.79 -8.91
CA HIS A 47 3.13 5.44 -8.88
C HIS A 47 3.34 4.91 -10.30
N LYS A 48 2.38 5.10 -11.21
CA LYS A 48 2.50 4.68 -12.61
C LYS A 48 3.62 5.41 -13.37
N VAL A 49 3.86 6.68 -13.07
CA VAL A 49 5.03 7.41 -13.60
C VAL A 49 6.32 6.70 -13.21
N LEU A 50 6.49 6.38 -11.93
CA LEU A 50 7.68 5.66 -11.45
C LEU A 50 7.73 4.20 -11.94
N GLU A 51 6.58 3.54 -12.08
CA GLU A 51 6.45 2.18 -12.62
C GLU A 51 6.99 2.10 -14.05
N THR A 52 6.74 3.12 -14.86
CA THR A 52 7.09 3.16 -16.29
C THR A 52 8.38 3.91 -16.58
N ALA A 53 8.95 4.60 -15.58
CA ALA A 53 10.19 5.35 -15.72
C ALA A 53 11.36 4.46 -16.16
N SER A 54 12.12 4.93 -17.14
CA SER A 54 13.34 4.28 -17.62
C SER A 54 14.58 5.07 -17.16
N LEU A 55 15.77 4.53 -17.43
CA LEU A 55 17.01 5.23 -17.12
C LEU A 55 17.06 6.58 -17.86
N GLY A 56 17.20 7.67 -17.11
CA GLY A 56 17.23 9.02 -17.67
C GLY A 56 16.74 10.06 -16.66
N GLU A 57 16.45 11.25 -17.16
CA GLU A 57 15.92 12.36 -16.37
C GLU A 57 14.40 12.40 -16.48
N LEU A 58 13.72 12.50 -15.34
CA LEU A 58 12.31 12.88 -15.28
C LEU A 58 12.24 14.41 -15.23
N ASN A 59 11.48 15.00 -16.14
CA ASN A 59 11.28 16.45 -16.19
C ASN A 59 9.82 16.79 -15.89
N ILE A 60 8.96 16.72 -16.90
CA ILE A 60 7.53 16.96 -16.75
C ILE A 60 6.82 15.71 -17.24
N GLU A 61 6.22 14.99 -16.31
CA GLU A 61 5.53 13.73 -16.60
C GLU A 61 4.02 13.91 -16.48
N GLN A 62 3.26 13.33 -17.42
CA GLN A 62 1.80 13.37 -17.40
C GLN A 62 1.25 11.96 -17.30
N MET A 63 0.34 11.74 -16.35
CA MET A 63 -0.28 10.44 -16.12
C MET A 63 -1.67 10.60 -15.53
N ASP A 64 -2.64 9.85 -16.05
CA ASP A 64 -4.04 9.83 -15.59
C ASP A 64 -4.66 11.23 -15.35
N GLY A 65 -4.31 12.22 -16.18
CA GLY A 65 -4.84 13.59 -16.07
C GLY A 65 -4.12 14.49 -15.05
N PHE A 66 -3.05 14.01 -14.41
CA PHE A 66 -2.17 14.79 -13.55
C PHE A 66 -0.85 15.12 -14.24
N THR A 67 -0.25 16.25 -13.88
CA THR A 67 1.11 16.64 -14.30
C THR A 67 2.03 16.65 -13.08
N PHE A 68 3.19 15.99 -13.19
CA PHE A 68 4.23 15.96 -12.17
C PHE A 68 5.49 16.63 -12.73
N ASP A 69 5.85 17.76 -12.14
CA ASP A 69 7.01 18.55 -12.54
C ASP A 69 8.15 18.31 -11.54
N PHE A 70 9.19 17.63 -12.01
CA PHE A 70 10.40 17.28 -11.28
C PHE A 70 11.50 18.35 -11.39
N SER A 71 11.29 19.46 -12.11
CA SER A 71 12.30 20.50 -12.35
C SER A 71 12.83 21.19 -11.09
N LYS A 72 12.20 20.95 -9.93
CA LYS A 72 12.61 21.49 -8.63
C LYS A 72 13.29 20.45 -7.73
N MET A 73 13.40 19.21 -8.16
CA MET A 73 14.01 18.13 -7.41
C MET A 73 15.37 17.79 -8.01
N GLU A 74 16.44 18.04 -7.27
CA GLU A 74 17.81 17.66 -7.65
C GLU A 74 18.19 16.38 -6.88
N SER A 75 17.67 15.23 -7.30
CA SER A 75 17.93 13.95 -6.62
C SER A 75 17.88 12.79 -7.59
N GLU A 76 18.72 11.80 -7.34
CA GLU A 76 18.68 10.51 -8.04
C GLU A 76 17.69 9.57 -7.37
N ILE A 77 16.85 8.91 -8.17
CA ILE A 77 15.90 7.89 -7.69
C ILE A 77 16.37 6.54 -8.22
N ALA A 78 16.77 5.66 -7.31
CA ALA A 78 17.04 4.27 -7.65
C ALA A 78 15.72 3.48 -7.70
N LEU A 79 15.26 3.14 -8.89
CA LEU A 79 14.06 2.33 -9.11
C LEU A 79 14.44 0.90 -9.52
N PRO A 80 14.17 -0.13 -8.68
CA PRO A 80 14.42 -1.52 -9.05
C PRO A 80 13.69 -1.92 -10.34
N ALA A 81 14.24 -2.94 -11.02
CA ALA A 81 13.65 -3.47 -12.25
C ALA A 81 12.35 -4.26 -12.01
N THR A 82 12.21 -4.91 -10.85
CA THR A 82 10.96 -5.59 -10.48
C THR A 82 10.01 -4.59 -9.85
N ARG A 83 8.90 -4.32 -10.54
CA ARG A 83 7.87 -3.34 -10.16
C ARG A 83 6.49 -3.99 -10.14
N GLU A 84 5.55 -3.43 -9.38
CA GLU A 84 4.17 -3.91 -9.24
C GLU A 84 4.06 -5.42 -8.93
N ARG A 85 4.96 -5.93 -8.09
CA ARG A 85 5.02 -7.36 -7.80
C ARG A 85 3.92 -7.74 -6.82
N LYS A 86 2.98 -8.54 -7.32
CA LYS A 86 1.94 -9.16 -6.50
C LYS A 86 2.42 -10.44 -5.81
N LEU A 87 2.10 -10.55 -4.52
CA LEU A 87 2.15 -11.78 -3.75
C LEU A 87 0.74 -12.18 -3.31
N THR A 88 0.49 -13.47 -3.27
CA THR A 88 -0.69 -14.05 -2.62
C THR A 88 -0.25 -15.22 -1.76
N ARG A 89 -0.61 -15.21 -0.47
CA ARG A 89 -0.26 -16.27 0.48
C ARG A 89 -1.53 -16.75 1.17
N GLN A 90 -1.79 -18.05 1.11
CA GLN A 90 -2.92 -18.66 1.80
C GLN A 90 -2.44 -19.34 3.08
N GLN A 91 -3.20 -19.16 4.17
CA GLN A 91 -2.97 -19.89 5.41
C GLN A 91 -4.25 -19.94 6.25
N MET A 92 -4.26 -20.85 7.23
CA MET A 92 -5.31 -20.91 8.24
C MET A 92 -4.98 -19.94 9.38
N VAL A 93 -5.97 -19.17 9.83
CA VAL A 93 -5.86 -18.24 10.96
C VAL A 93 -7.13 -18.39 11.79
N ASN A 94 -7.00 -18.85 13.05
CA ASN A 94 -8.14 -19.12 13.94
C ASN A 94 -9.27 -19.96 13.30
N GLY A 95 -8.91 -20.96 12.50
CA GLY A 95 -9.87 -21.82 11.81
C GLY A 95 -10.43 -21.26 10.50
N GLU A 96 -10.10 -20.01 10.15
CA GLU A 96 -10.51 -19.37 8.90
C GLU A 96 -9.45 -19.52 7.81
N ARG A 97 -9.89 -19.83 6.58
CA ARG A 97 -9.02 -19.80 5.40
C ARG A 97 -8.85 -18.37 4.94
N VAL A 98 -7.63 -17.85 5.07
CA VAL A 98 -7.30 -16.46 4.76
C VAL A 98 -6.30 -16.40 3.61
N THR A 99 -6.55 -15.49 2.68
CA THR A 99 -5.65 -15.14 1.58
C THR A 99 -5.06 -13.75 1.83
N PHE A 100 -3.79 -13.68 2.21
CA PHE A 100 -3.02 -12.45 2.31
C PHE A 100 -2.54 -12.00 0.95
N VAL A 101 -2.58 -10.69 0.71
CA VAL A 101 -2.32 -10.08 -0.60
C VAL A 101 -1.48 -8.84 -0.44
N GLY A 102 -0.30 -8.85 -1.06
CA GLY A 102 0.52 -7.66 -1.18
C GLY A 102 0.79 -7.33 -2.63
N ILE A 103 0.84 -6.04 -2.95
CA ILE A 103 1.38 -5.52 -4.20
C ILE A 103 2.38 -4.45 -3.79
N VAL A 104 3.64 -4.65 -4.15
CA VAL A 104 4.72 -3.72 -3.83
C VAL A 104 5.06 -2.91 -5.08
N ASP A 105 5.31 -1.62 -4.91
CA ASP A 105 5.59 -0.72 -6.03
C ASP A 105 6.89 -1.12 -6.73
N ALA A 106 7.94 -1.46 -5.95
CA ALA A 106 9.15 -2.06 -6.47
C ALA A 106 9.86 -2.96 -5.45
N MET A 107 10.73 -3.84 -5.92
CA MET A 107 11.58 -4.66 -5.04
C MET A 107 12.87 -5.12 -5.71
N ASP A 108 13.89 -5.36 -4.89
CA ASP A 108 15.06 -6.16 -5.23
C ASP A 108 15.11 -7.44 -4.37
N ALA A 109 16.24 -8.15 -4.39
CA ALA A 109 16.40 -9.41 -3.66
C ALA A 109 16.25 -9.29 -2.14
N THR A 110 16.43 -8.10 -1.57
CA THR A 110 16.47 -7.88 -0.11
C THR A 110 15.54 -6.77 0.37
N THR A 111 15.21 -5.83 -0.51
CA THR A 111 14.50 -4.60 -0.19
C THR A 111 13.20 -4.49 -0.95
N ILE A 112 12.14 -4.13 -0.23
CA ILE A 112 10.85 -3.70 -0.79
C ILE A 112 10.79 -2.18 -0.77
N TYR A 113 10.27 -1.60 -1.83
CA TYR A 113 10.09 -0.16 -1.98
C TYR A 113 8.62 0.15 -2.17
N ASP A 114 8.18 1.23 -1.51
CA ASP A 114 6.85 1.80 -1.65
C ASP A 114 6.98 3.31 -1.81
N HIS A 115 6.38 3.84 -2.86
CA HIS A 115 6.43 5.24 -3.21
C HIS A 115 5.29 5.98 -2.49
N LYS A 116 5.54 7.20 -2.03
CA LYS A 116 4.50 8.04 -1.41
C LYS A 116 4.61 9.46 -1.88
N LEU A 117 3.53 9.95 -2.49
CA LEU A 117 3.37 11.35 -2.83
C LEU A 117 2.67 12.09 -1.67
N THR A 118 3.37 12.95 -0.95
CA THR A 118 2.91 13.56 0.31
C THR A 118 3.07 15.08 0.34
N GLY A 119 2.25 15.77 1.12
CA GLY A 119 2.38 17.22 1.35
C GLY A 119 3.49 17.59 2.34
N SER A 120 3.89 16.66 3.21
CA SER A 120 4.93 16.85 4.22
C SER A 120 5.81 15.62 4.35
N LEU A 121 7.10 15.85 4.60
CA LEU A 121 8.08 14.80 4.87
C LEU A 121 8.20 14.63 6.39
N ASP A 122 7.35 13.78 6.93
CA ASP A 122 7.38 13.44 8.34
C ASP A 122 7.52 11.91 8.49
N PRO A 123 8.75 11.42 8.75
CA PRO A 123 9.03 9.99 8.91
C PRO A 123 8.25 9.33 10.05
N GLU A 124 7.87 10.07 11.08
CA GLU A 124 7.23 9.50 12.27
C GLU A 124 5.87 8.89 11.94
N ASN A 125 5.17 9.45 10.95
CA ASN A 125 3.90 8.92 10.43
C ASN A 125 3.99 7.51 9.83
N TYR A 126 5.20 7.02 9.55
CA TYR A 126 5.43 5.73 8.91
C TYR A 126 5.99 4.68 9.87
N THR A 127 6.55 5.08 11.01
CA THR A 127 7.17 4.18 11.99
C THR A 127 6.21 3.09 12.45
N ASP A 128 4.97 3.45 12.78
CA ASP A 128 3.96 2.52 13.30
C ASP A 128 3.07 1.91 12.22
N SER A 129 3.40 2.07 10.94
CA SER A 129 2.61 1.51 9.86
C SER A 129 2.69 -0.02 9.82
N LEU A 130 1.54 -0.68 9.78
CA LEU A 130 1.46 -2.12 9.55
C LEU A 130 1.76 -2.48 8.10
N GLN A 131 1.62 -1.55 7.16
CA GLN A 131 1.82 -1.83 5.74
C GLN A 131 3.21 -2.41 5.46
N TRP A 132 4.27 -1.73 5.92
CA TRP A 132 5.63 -2.22 5.71
C TRP A 132 5.92 -3.50 6.50
N ARG A 133 5.35 -3.66 7.70
CA ARG A 133 5.47 -4.88 8.51
C ARG A 133 4.86 -6.09 7.79
N CYS A 134 3.67 -5.91 7.21
CA CYS A 134 3.00 -6.93 6.40
C CYS A 134 3.84 -7.32 5.18
N TYR A 135 4.39 -6.34 4.47
CA TYR A 135 5.21 -6.62 3.29
C TYR A 135 6.49 -7.37 3.64
N LEU A 136 7.20 -6.96 4.70
CA LEU A 136 8.39 -7.68 5.15
C LEU A 136 8.08 -9.13 5.57
N ASP A 137 7.01 -9.33 6.35
CA ASP A 137 6.57 -10.66 6.77
C ASP A 137 6.17 -11.55 5.58
N TRP A 138 5.28 -11.06 4.71
CA TRP A 138 4.69 -11.89 3.66
C TRP A 138 5.68 -12.22 2.55
N PHE A 139 6.53 -11.28 2.17
CA PHE A 139 7.56 -11.50 1.15
C PHE A 139 8.85 -12.10 1.72
N SER A 140 8.95 -12.29 3.05
CA SER A 140 10.18 -12.72 3.71
C SER A 140 11.39 -11.82 3.39
N ALA A 141 11.13 -10.52 3.23
CA ALA A 141 12.14 -9.51 2.93
C ALA A 141 12.79 -8.99 4.22
N ARG A 142 13.97 -8.36 4.09
CA ARG A 142 14.75 -7.87 5.25
C ARG A 142 14.62 -6.38 5.48
N LYS A 143 14.40 -5.62 4.42
CA LYS A 143 14.37 -4.16 4.43
C LYS A 143 13.19 -3.65 3.63
N PHE A 144 12.55 -2.62 4.16
CA PHE A 144 11.51 -1.88 3.48
C PHE A 144 11.92 -0.42 3.39
N THR A 145 11.67 0.23 2.26
CA THR A 145 11.97 1.64 2.07
C THR A 145 10.74 2.38 1.55
N TYR A 146 10.24 3.34 2.32
CA TYR A 146 9.36 4.35 1.75
C TYR A 146 10.20 5.37 0.99
N ASN A 147 9.88 5.54 -0.28
CA ASN A 147 10.39 6.62 -1.11
C ASN A 147 9.39 7.78 -1.03
N LEU A 148 9.66 8.73 -0.14
CA LEU A 148 8.77 9.86 0.11
C LEU A 148 9.09 11.00 -0.86
N PHE A 149 8.08 11.44 -1.61
CA PHE A 149 8.14 12.56 -2.53
C PHE A 149 7.23 13.67 -2.03
N SER A 150 7.83 14.81 -1.66
CA SER A 150 7.06 15.97 -1.25
C SER A 150 6.51 16.71 -2.48
N LYS A 151 5.23 17.05 -2.43
CA LYS A 151 4.54 17.78 -3.49
C LYS A 151 4.04 19.14 -3.04
N TYR A 152 3.94 20.04 -4.00
CA TYR A 152 3.20 21.28 -3.90
C TYR A 152 2.32 21.45 -5.12
N GLN A 153 1.06 21.81 -4.91
CA GLN A 153 0.12 22.13 -5.99
C GLN A 153 0.00 23.66 -6.08
N PRO A 154 0.48 24.30 -7.16
CA PRO A 154 0.28 25.72 -7.37
C PRO A 154 -1.21 26.02 -7.55
N ALA A 155 -1.74 27.00 -6.82
CA ALA A 155 -3.17 27.38 -6.91
C ALA A 155 -3.59 27.80 -8.33
N ALA A 156 -2.66 28.38 -9.11
CA ALA A 156 -2.91 28.80 -10.48
C ALA A 156 -3.07 27.63 -11.47
N ASN A 157 -2.54 26.44 -11.14
CA ASN A 157 -2.52 25.28 -12.04
C ASN A 157 -3.03 24.01 -11.31
N PRO A 158 -4.36 23.88 -11.11
CA PRO A 158 -4.94 22.65 -10.59
C PRO A 158 -4.51 21.42 -11.41
N GLY A 159 -4.36 20.26 -10.76
CA GLY A 159 -3.86 19.02 -11.39
C GLY A 159 -2.35 18.99 -11.66
N THR A 160 -1.60 20.08 -11.43
CA THR A 160 -0.14 20.10 -11.53
C THR A 160 0.51 20.05 -10.15
N TYR A 161 1.41 19.08 -9.96
CA TYR A 161 2.20 18.92 -8.75
C TYR A 161 3.67 19.16 -9.04
N LEU A 162 4.25 20.16 -8.36
CA LEU A 162 5.69 20.34 -8.30
C LEU A 162 6.25 19.35 -7.28
N ILE A 163 7.14 18.47 -7.72
CA ILE A 163 7.88 17.56 -6.86
C ILE A 163 9.09 18.32 -6.32
N LYS A 164 9.14 18.50 -5.00
CA LYS A 164 10.12 19.39 -4.34
C LYS A 164 11.30 18.64 -3.76
N GLN A 165 11.05 17.51 -3.12
CA GLN A 165 12.08 16.77 -2.40
C GLN A 165 11.79 15.27 -2.45
N PHE A 166 12.85 14.49 -2.56
CA PHE A 166 12.85 13.05 -2.39
C PHE A 166 13.58 12.68 -1.10
N MET A 167 12.97 11.83 -0.26
CA MET A 167 13.54 11.36 0.99
C MET A 167 13.22 9.87 1.19
N PRO A 168 14.19 8.96 1.01
CA PRO A 168 14.00 7.57 1.34
C PRO A 168 14.11 7.36 2.86
N ILE A 169 13.16 6.65 3.45
CA ILE A 169 13.20 6.19 4.85
C ILE A 169 13.10 4.67 4.89
N SER A 170 13.88 4.03 5.75
CA SER A 170 14.00 2.57 5.76
C SER A 170 13.66 1.94 7.10
N PHE A 171 13.00 0.79 7.03
CA PHE A 171 12.61 -0.06 8.15
C PHE A 171 13.13 -1.48 7.91
N TYR A 172 13.31 -2.23 8.99
CA TYR A 172 13.95 -3.55 8.95
C TYR A 172 13.07 -4.61 9.61
N ALA A 173 13.19 -5.84 9.13
CA ALA A 173 12.57 -7.00 9.74
C ALA A 173 13.08 -7.17 11.18
N TYR A 174 12.20 -7.59 12.08
CA TYR A 174 12.53 -7.82 13.49
C TYR A 174 11.93 -9.14 13.99
N PRO A 175 12.50 -9.77 15.04
CA PRO A 175 12.20 -11.16 15.40
C PRO A 175 10.72 -11.51 15.62
N ASN A 176 9.92 -10.59 16.17
CA ASN A 176 8.50 -10.83 16.48
C ASN A 176 7.52 -10.32 15.43
N MET A 177 8.00 -9.86 14.26
CA MET A 177 7.18 -9.21 13.24
C MET A 177 6.00 -10.06 12.79
N HIS A 178 6.23 -11.36 12.53
CA HIS A 178 5.16 -12.27 12.13
C HIS A 178 4.05 -12.33 13.18
N ARG A 179 4.43 -12.46 14.46
CA ARG A 179 3.46 -12.49 15.56
C ARG A 179 2.64 -11.20 15.63
N ASP A 180 3.27 -10.05 15.48
CA ASP A 180 2.59 -8.75 15.54
C ASP A 180 1.62 -8.56 14.38
N VAL A 181 2.04 -8.92 13.15
CA VAL A 181 1.18 -8.88 11.96
C VAL A 181 0.00 -9.83 12.11
N MET A 182 0.25 -11.04 12.63
CA MET A 182 -0.79 -12.05 12.82
C MET A 182 -1.79 -11.67 13.91
N ALA A 183 -1.36 -11.06 15.02
CA ALA A 183 -2.26 -10.59 16.06
C ALA A 183 -3.29 -9.60 15.50
N VAL A 184 -2.84 -8.63 14.69
CA VAL A 184 -3.78 -7.67 14.07
C VAL A 184 -4.64 -8.34 13.00
N ALA A 185 -4.12 -9.31 12.25
CA ALA A 185 -4.90 -10.05 11.28
C ALA A 185 -6.02 -10.88 11.94
N GLU A 186 -5.75 -11.51 13.08
CA GLU A 186 -6.74 -12.25 13.88
C GLU A 186 -7.86 -11.33 14.36
N GLU A 187 -7.53 -10.18 14.93
CA GLU A 187 -8.52 -9.17 15.33
C GLU A 187 -9.33 -8.66 14.13
N PHE A 188 -8.68 -8.46 13.00
CA PHE A 188 -9.35 -8.00 11.78
C PHE A 188 -10.29 -9.05 11.18
N ILE A 189 -9.97 -10.35 11.33
CA ILE A 189 -10.85 -11.44 10.92
C ILE A 189 -12.13 -11.45 11.76
N GLU A 190 -12.01 -11.31 13.08
CA GLU A 190 -13.20 -11.22 13.95
C GLU A 190 -14.02 -9.98 13.64
N PHE A 191 -13.36 -8.83 13.38
CA PHE A 191 -14.05 -7.62 12.92
C PHE A 191 -14.83 -7.85 11.62
N ILE A 192 -14.24 -8.51 10.62
CA ILE A 192 -14.92 -8.84 9.36
C ILE A 192 -16.15 -9.71 9.62
N LYS A 193 -16.03 -10.74 10.46
CA LYS A 193 -17.14 -11.66 10.76
C LYS A 193 -18.30 -10.96 11.43
N GLU A 194 -18.02 -9.99 12.30
CA GLU A 194 -19.04 -9.25 13.06
C GLU A 194 -19.68 -8.13 12.23
N TYR A 195 -18.88 -7.34 11.52
CA TYR A 195 -19.33 -6.06 10.93
C TYR A 195 -19.36 -6.02 9.41
N VAL A 196 -18.61 -6.90 8.71
CA VAL A 196 -18.51 -6.89 7.25
C VAL A 196 -18.53 -8.32 6.67
N PRO A 197 -19.52 -9.16 7.02
CA PRO A 197 -19.54 -10.58 6.65
C PRO A 197 -19.61 -10.78 5.12
N GLU A 198 -19.98 -9.77 4.34
CA GLU A 198 -19.98 -9.80 2.87
C GLU A 198 -18.58 -10.02 2.26
N LEU A 199 -17.52 -9.78 3.01
CA LEU A 199 -16.14 -10.06 2.58
C LEU A 199 -15.75 -11.53 2.72
N ILE A 200 -16.59 -12.35 3.37
CA ILE A 200 -16.39 -13.78 3.51
C ILE A 200 -16.99 -14.46 2.27
N LYS A 201 -16.14 -15.12 1.49
CA LYS A 201 -16.58 -15.89 0.31
C LYS A 201 -16.64 -17.37 0.60
N ASP A 202 -17.70 -18.03 0.19
CA ASP A 202 -17.76 -19.49 0.21
C ASP A 202 -16.74 -20.07 -0.77
N ASP A 203 -16.08 -21.14 -0.34
CA ASP A 203 -15.11 -21.86 -1.16
C ASP A 203 -15.89 -22.76 -2.13
N ILE A 204 -16.45 -22.17 -3.19
CA ILE A 204 -16.93 -23.00 -4.30
C ILE A 204 -15.69 -23.48 -5.02
N SER A 205 -15.29 -24.71 -4.70
CA SER A 205 -14.32 -25.49 -5.45
C SER A 205 -14.66 -25.39 -6.94
N SER A 206 -13.86 -24.68 -7.71
CA SER A 206 -13.78 -24.88 -9.15
C SER A 206 -13.04 -26.20 -9.38
N THR A 207 -13.71 -27.30 -9.05
CA THR A 207 -13.47 -28.61 -9.65
C THR A 207 -14.14 -28.55 -11.02
N SER A 208 -13.57 -27.78 -11.95
CA SER A 208 -13.89 -27.98 -13.36
C SER A 208 -13.19 -29.25 -13.78
N PHE A 209 -13.98 -30.32 -13.88
CA PHE A 209 -13.68 -31.52 -14.61
C PHE A 209 -13.00 -31.16 -15.94
N GLU A 210 -11.75 -31.58 -16.12
CA GLU A 210 -11.25 -31.85 -17.46
C GLU A 210 -12.09 -33.00 -18.02
N LEU A 211 -12.97 -32.67 -18.96
CA LEU A 211 -13.61 -33.63 -19.85
C LEU A 211 -13.09 -33.38 -21.25
N ASN A 212 -12.24 -34.33 -21.66
CA ASN A 212 -11.81 -34.71 -23.02
C ASN A 212 -11.01 -33.71 -23.84
#